data_AF-A0A841HCP1-F1
#
_entry.id   AF-A0A841HCP1-F1
#
_cell.length_a   1.000
_cell.length_b   1.000
_cell.length_c   1.000
_cell.angle_alpha   90.00
_cell.angle_beta   90.00
_cell.angle_gamma   90.00
#
_symmetry.space_group_name_H-M   'P 1'
#
loop_
_entity.id
_entity.type
_entity.pdbx_description
1 polymer ?
#
loop_
_entity_poly.entity_id
_entity_poly.type
_entity_poly.pdbx_seq_one_letter_code
_entity_poly.pdbx_strand_id
1 'polypeptide(L)'
;MVAITVILAAVIASFVLGFGGSVNESVQAGVDVSENGDGTATVTWISEGTASELEVSVENVTEDDGTLEQVGDSATIQYDSDGDDSTISVGSDGDVQVTVIGIGSEGTRTVITQEEVTLEDQNEDE
;
A
#
# COMPACT_ATOMS: atom_id res chain seq x y z
N MET A 1 -16.04 5.09 51.95
CA MET A 1 -16.72 4.82 50.67
C MET A 1 -16.39 5.84 49.57
N VAL A 2 -16.01 7.08 49.90
CA VAL A 2 -15.72 8.16 48.91
C VAL A 2 -14.32 8.08 48.28
N ALA A 3 -13.31 7.53 48.97
CA ALA A 3 -11.94 7.52 48.45
C ALA A 3 -11.73 6.64 47.20
N ILE A 4 -12.49 5.55 47.08
CA ILE A 4 -12.33 4.57 45.99
C ILE A 4 -12.91 5.10 44.67
N THR A 5 -13.99 5.89 44.72
CA THR A 5 -14.62 6.46 43.52
C THR A 5 -13.78 7.56 42.87
N VAL A 6 -12.97 8.28 43.66
CA VAL A 6 -12.09 9.34 43.15
C VAL A 6 -10.89 8.75 42.40
N ILE A 7 -10.33 7.63 42.87
CA ILE A 7 -9.21 6.95 42.20
C ILE A 7 -9.65 6.36 40.86
N LEU A 8 -10.84 5.73 40.81
CA LEU A 8 -11.38 5.17 39.57
C LEU A 8 -11.58 6.22 38.47
N ALA A 9 -12.06 7.42 38.82
CA ALA A 9 -12.26 8.49 37.85
C ALA A 9 -10.95 9.03 37.26
N ALA A 10 -9.92 9.21 38.09
CA ALA A 10 -8.60 9.67 37.64
C ALA A 10 -7.91 8.63 36.73
N VAL A 11 -8.03 7.34 37.06
CA VAL A 11 -7.45 6.26 36.24
C VAL A 11 -8.13 6.17 34.88
N ILE A 12 -9.46 6.31 34.80
CA ILE A 12 -10.18 6.26 33.52
C ILE A 12 -9.88 7.51 32.67
N ALA A 13 -9.73 8.69 33.27
CA ALA A 13 -9.34 9.91 32.54
C ALA A 13 -7.95 9.78 31.90
N SER A 14 -6.99 9.09 32.53
CA SER A 14 -5.66 8.83 31.97
C SER A 14 -5.69 7.88 30.78
N PHE A 15 -6.61 6.91 30.77
CA PHE A 15 -6.79 6.02 29.62
C PHE A 15 -7.47 6.71 28.44
N VAL A 16 -8.33 7.72 28.68
CA VAL A 16 -8.98 8.50 27.61
C VAL A 16 -8.09 9.63 27.08
N LEU A 17 -7.31 10.30 27.94
CA LEU A 17 -6.42 11.39 27.56
C LEU A 17 -5.07 10.90 26.98
N GLY A 18 -4.68 9.65 27.28
CA GLY A 18 -3.48 9.01 26.74
C GLY A 18 -3.56 8.59 25.27
N PHE A 19 -4.73 8.67 24.64
CA PHE A 19 -4.93 8.31 23.23
C PHE A 19 -4.89 9.50 22.25
N GLY A 20 -4.74 10.73 22.75
CA GLY A 20 -4.74 11.94 21.92
C GLY A 20 -3.40 12.32 21.28
N GLY A 21 -2.32 11.62 21.60
CA GLY A 21 -0.95 12.00 21.20
C GLY A 21 -0.46 11.41 19.86
N SER A 22 -1.24 10.51 19.25
CA SER A 22 -0.90 9.92 17.96
C SER A 22 -2.17 9.63 17.20
N VAL A 23 -2.93 10.68 16.88
CA VAL A 23 -3.58 10.69 15.56
C VAL A 23 -2.44 10.79 14.55
N ASN A 24 -1.79 9.65 14.31
CA ASN A 24 -0.81 9.50 13.24
C ASN A 24 -1.60 9.87 11.99
N GLU A 25 -1.35 11.06 11.43
CA GLU A 25 -2.07 11.56 10.27
C GLU A 25 -1.80 10.58 9.13
N SER A 26 -2.68 9.59 9.00
CA SER A 26 -2.52 8.49 8.08
C SER A 26 -2.72 9.06 6.69
N VAL A 27 -1.74 8.83 5.83
CA VAL A 27 -1.84 9.20 4.43
C VAL A 27 -3.01 8.42 3.84
N GLN A 28 -3.86 9.11 3.09
CA GLN A 28 -5.02 8.52 2.42
C GLN A 28 -4.85 8.70 0.92
N ALA A 29 -5.09 7.66 0.16
CA ALA A 29 -5.21 7.70 -1.29
C ALA A 29 -6.22 6.62 -1.72
N GLY A 30 -6.79 6.78 -2.91
CA GLY A 30 -7.52 5.70 -3.57
C GLY A 30 -6.61 5.04 -4.57
N VAL A 31 -6.43 3.73 -4.42
CA VAL A 31 -5.65 2.91 -5.32
C VAL A 31 -6.52 1.75 -5.75
N ASP A 32 -6.45 1.42 -7.03
CA ASP A 32 -7.09 0.25 -7.61
C ASP A 32 -5.99 -0.74 -7.99
N VAL A 33 -6.10 -1.97 -7.48
CA VAL A 33 -5.24 -3.08 -7.90
C VAL A 33 -6.17 -4.03 -8.65
N SER A 34 -5.79 -4.38 -9.88
CA SER A 34 -6.59 -5.26 -10.72
C SER A 34 -5.69 -6.29 -11.37
N GLU A 35 -6.12 -7.54 -11.31
CA GLU A 35 -5.56 -8.62 -12.11
C GLU A 35 -6.06 -8.47 -13.56
N ASN A 36 -5.15 -8.56 -14.51
CA ASN A 36 -5.46 -8.62 -15.93
C ASN A 36 -5.64 -10.09 -16.32
N GLY A 37 -6.59 -10.36 -17.22
CA GLY A 37 -6.89 -11.71 -17.69
C GLY A 37 -5.83 -12.33 -18.60
N ASP A 38 -4.69 -11.66 -18.77
CA ASP A 38 -3.49 -12.18 -19.42
C ASP A 38 -2.51 -12.78 -18.41
N GLY A 39 -2.68 -12.61 -17.09
CA GLY A 39 -1.73 -13.09 -16.07
C GLY A 39 -0.78 -12.01 -15.56
N THR A 40 -1.06 -10.75 -15.88
CA THR A 40 -0.39 -9.57 -15.28
C THR A 40 -1.30 -8.89 -14.26
N ALA A 41 -0.79 -7.93 -13.48
CA ALA A 41 -1.61 -7.08 -12.63
C ALA A 41 -1.30 -5.60 -12.88
N THR A 42 -2.27 -4.71 -12.64
CA THR A 42 -2.09 -3.27 -12.79
C THR A 42 -2.51 -2.56 -11.52
N VAL A 43 -1.66 -1.67 -11.05
CA VAL A 43 -1.93 -0.77 -9.93
C VAL A 43 -2.15 0.63 -10.47
N THR A 44 -3.32 1.21 -10.21
CA THR A 44 -3.68 2.54 -10.71
C THR A 44 -3.98 3.50 -9.56
N TRP A 45 -3.40 4.70 -9.62
CA TRP A 45 -3.75 5.76 -8.68
C TRP A 45 -5.05 6.44 -9.11
N ILE A 46 -6.15 6.16 -8.41
CA ILE A 46 -7.48 6.69 -8.74
C ILE A 46 -7.90 7.94 -7.96
N SER A 47 -7.31 8.20 -6.79
CA SER A 47 -7.66 9.35 -5.96
C SER A 47 -6.50 9.82 -5.08
N GLU A 48 -6.15 11.10 -5.16
CA GLU A 48 -4.99 11.71 -4.49
C GLU A 48 -5.08 11.63 -2.95
N GLY A 49 -6.25 11.96 -2.39
CA GLY A 49 -6.45 12.03 -0.94
C GLY A 49 -5.50 13.03 -0.27
N THR A 50 -4.60 12.54 0.58
CA THR A 50 -3.52 13.27 1.26
C THR A 50 -2.12 12.74 0.89
N ALA A 51 -2.03 11.80 -0.05
CA ALA A 51 -0.75 11.32 -0.58
C ALA A 51 -0.16 12.32 -1.57
N SER A 52 1.15 12.54 -1.48
CA SER A 52 1.94 13.28 -2.47
C SER A 52 2.56 12.36 -3.52
N GLU A 53 2.82 11.11 -3.15
CA GLU A 53 3.37 10.06 -4.03
C GLU A 53 2.89 8.69 -3.53
N LEU A 54 2.79 7.71 -4.43
CA LEU A 54 2.57 6.31 -4.07
C LEU A 54 3.76 5.45 -4.48
N GLU A 55 4.17 4.57 -3.57
CA GLU A 55 5.16 3.53 -3.83
C GLU A 55 4.45 2.18 -3.88
N VAL A 56 4.67 1.42 -4.95
CA VAL A 56 4.11 0.11 -5.22
C VAL A 56 5.22 -0.91 -5.01
N SER A 57 5.13 -1.65 -3.92
CA SER A 57 6.08 -2.70 -3.57
C SER A 57 5.45 -4.06 -3.71
N VAL A 58 6.16 -4.98 -4.37
CA VAL A 58 5.68 -6.34 -4.66
C VAL A 58 6.64 -7.35 -4.05
N GLU A 59 6.11 -8.43 -3.48
CA GLU A 59 6.98 -9.50 -2.98
C GLU A 59 7.71 -10.21 -4.13
N ASN A 60 8.96 -10.63 -3.89
CA ASN A 60 9.79 -11.37 -4.85
C ASN A 60 10.12 -10.57 -6.14
N VAL A 61 10.19 -9.25 -6.02
CA VAL A 61 10.57 -8.36 -7.11
C VAL A 61 12.03 -8.61 -7.55
N THR A 62 12.25 -8.64 -8.87
CA THR A 62 13.58 -8.75 -9.49
C THR A 62 14.16 -7.39 -9.87
N GLU A 63 13.31 -6.38 -10.07
CA GLU A 63 13.65 -4.99 -10.40
C GLU A 63 13.05 -4.01 -9.36
N ASP A 64 13.41 -2.73 -9.40
CA ASP A 64 13.02 -1.74 -8.38
C ASP A 64 11.48 -1.63 -8.16
N ASP A 65 11.08 -1.13 -6.98
CA ASP A 65 9.68 -0.82 -6.66
C ASP A 65 9.14 0.26 -7.64
N GLY A 66 7.86 0.17 -8.02
CA GLY A 66 7.25 1.18 -8.91
C GLY A 66 6.77 2.40 -8.14
N THR A 67 6.97 3.61 -8.69
CA THR A 67 6.46 4.86 -8.10
C THR A 67 5.39 5.49 -8.99
N LEU A 68 4.32 6.00 -8.36
CA LEU A 68 3.25 6.76 -9.02
C LEU A 68 3.28 8.20 -8.48
N GLU A 69 3.51 9.17 -9.35
CA GLU A 69 3.74 10.56 -8.95
C GLU A 69 2.44 11.39 -8.96
N GLN A 70 1.42 10.94 -9.70
CA GLN A 70 0.16 11.67 -9.84
C GLN A 70 -1.05 10.73 -10.06
N VAL A 71 -2.24 11.24 -9.80
CA VAL A 71 -3.50 10.52 -10.07
C VAL A 71 -3.66 10.28 -11.57
N GLY A 72 -3.98 9.04 -11.91
CA GLY A 72 -4.07 8.54 -13.28
C GLY A 72 -2.84 7.77 -13.72
N ASP A 73 -1.73 7.84 -12.98
CA ASP A 73 -0.57 6.99 -13.23
C ASP A 73 -0.88 5.54 -12.83
N SER A 74 -0.24 4.62 -13.54
CA SER A 74 -0.39 3.18 -13.31
C SER A 74 0.94 2.47 -13.47
N ALA A 75 1.19 1.48 -12.60
CA ALA A 75 2.29 0.55 -12.71
C ALA A 75 1.75 -0.83 -13.09
N THR A 76 2.42 -1.50 -14.01
CA THR A 76 2.08 -2.88 -14.40
C THR A 76 3.03 -3.83 -13.68
N ILE A 77 2.50 -4.91 -13.12
CA ILE A 77 3.24 -5.95 -12.44
C ILE A 77 3.14 -7.20 -13.28
N GLN A 78 4.26 -7.83 -13.60
CA GLN A 78 4.29 -9.01 -14.44
C GLN A 78 5.45 -9.93 -14.10
N TYR A 79 5.30 -11.20 -14.48
CA TYR A 79 6.36 -12.18 -14.42
C TYR A 79 7.41 -11.91 -15.51
N ASP A 80 8.70 -11.92 -15.11
CA ASP A 80 9.89 -11.90 -15.97
C ASP A 80 9.76 -10.98 -17.22
N SER A 81 9.69 -9.66 -17.02
CA SER A 81 9.64 -8.69 -18.11
C SER A 81 11.01 -8.18 -18.53
N ASP A 82 11.17 -7.90 -19.81
CA ASP A 82 12.22 -7.00 -20.31
C ASP A 82 11.86 -5.53 -20.03
N GLY A 83 12.02 -5.10 -18.77
CA GLY A 83 12.22 -3.73 -18.28
C GLY A 83 11.67 -2.54 -19.08
N ASP A 84 10.37 -2.29 -18.99
CA ASP A 84 9.79 -0.96 -19.19
C ASP A 84 9.82 -0.16 -17.87
N ASP A 85 9.97 1.17 -17.95
CA ASP A 85 10.14 2.09 -16.79
C ASP A 85 8.92 2.11 -15.83
N SER A 86 7.78 1.56 -16.25
CA SER A 86 6.54 1.48 -15.46
C SER A 86 6.12 0.03 -15.18
N THR A 87 7.05 -0.91 -15.32
CA THR A 87 6.83 -2.33 -15.16
C THR A 87 7.64 -2.87 -13.97
N ILE A 88 6.94 -3.53 -13.06
CA ILE A 88 7.50 -4.21 -11.90
C ILE A 88 7.61 -5.69 -12.24
N SER A 89 8.84 -6.16 -12.43
CA SER A 89 9.15 -7.55 -12.73
C SER A 89 9.23 -8.39 -11.45
N VAL A 90 8.54 -9.52 -11.41
CA VAL A 90 8.70 -10.52 -10.34
C VAL A 90 9.42 -11.76 -10.86
N GLY A 91 10.23 -12.38 -9.99
CA GLY A 91 11.06 -13.54 -10.35
C GLY A 91 10.39 -14.90 -10.19
N SER A 92 9.14 -14.93 -9.73
CA SER A 92 8.36 -16.16 -9.51
C SER A 92 6.93 -15.96 -9.97
N ASP A 93 6.37 -16.95 -10.66
CA ASP A 93 4.95 -17.05 -10.99
C ASP A 93 4.12 -17.45 -9.74
N GLY A 94 2.81 -17.20 -9.80
CA GLY A 94 1.85 -17.53 -8.75
C GLY A 94 1.37 -16.32 -7.94
N ASP A 95 0.90 -16.58 -6.72
CA ASP A 95 0.32 -15.56 -5.84
C ASP A 95 1.42 -14.63 -5.27
N VAL A 96 1.36 -13.34 -5.60
CA VAL A 96 2.27 -12.33 -5.06
C VAL A 96 1.52 -11.27 -4.28
N GLN A 97 2.13 -10.78 -3.21
CA GLN A 97 1.56 -9.72 -2.39
C GLN A 97 1.99 -8.35 -2.92
N VAL A 98 1.03 -7.56 -3.36
CA VAL A 98 1.18 -6.17 -3.77
C VAL A 98 0.84 -5.27 -2.59
N THR A 99 1.77 -4.40 -2.21
CA THR A 99 1.59 -3.43 -1.13
C THR A 99 1.79 -2.04 -1.67
N VAL A 100 0.78 -1.19 -1.52
CA VAL A 100 0.84 0.21 -1.96
C VAL A 100 0.94 1.13 -0.77
N ILE A 101 1.99 1.94 -0.76
CA ILE A 101 2.38 2.81 0.33
C ILE A 101 2.21 4.26 -0.12
N GLY A 102 1.33 4.99 0.55
CA GLY A 102 1.15 6.41 0.34
C GLY A 102 2.17 7.21 1.14
N ILE A 103 2.86 8.13 0.47
CA ILE A 103 3.83 9.05 1.05
C ILE A 103 3.19 10.43 1.12
N GLY A 104 3.00 10.94 2.33
CA GLY A 104 2.45 12.28 2.58
C GLY A 104 3.52 13.37 2.50
N SER A 105 3.10 14.63 2.41
CA SER A 105 4.00 15.77 2.23
C SER A 105 5.01 15.99 3.37
N GLU A 106 4.79 15.39 4.54
CA GLU A 106 5.71 15.43 5.69
C GLU A 106 6.66 14.21 5.76
N GLY A 107 6.66 13.36 4.72
CA GLY A 107 7.43 12.11 4.68
C GLY A 107 6.78 10.96 5.46
N THR A 108 5.54 11.13 5.92
CA THR A 108 4.76 10.07 6.55
C THR A 108 4.45 8.99 5.53
N ARG A 109 4.72 7.73 5.86
CA ARG A 109 4.41 6.56 4.99
C ARG A 109 3.27 5.78 5.61
N THR A 110 2.24 5.45 4.83
CA THR A 110 1.08 4.67 5.28
C THR A 110 0.75 3.62 4.23
N VAL A 111 0.49 2.38 4.64
CA VAL A 111 -0.03 1.35 3.74
C VAL A 111 -1.48 1.69 3.40
N ILE A 112 -1.75 1.95 2.13
CA ILE A 112 -3.07 2.35 1.60
C ILE A 112 -3.88 1.12 1.25
N THR A 113 -3.27 0.22 0.49
CA THR A 113 -3.87 -1.05 0.10
C THR A 113 -2.82 -2.15 0.09
N GLN A 114 -3.28 -3.37 0.32
CA GLN A 114 -2.48 -4.58 0.18
C GLN A 114 -3.40 -5.64 -0.41
N GLU A 115 -3.01 -6.19 -1.56
CA GLU A 115 -3.78 -7.18 -2.28
C GLU A 115 -2.87 -8.31 -2.77
N GLU A 116 -3.40 -9.53 -2.77
CA GLU A 116 -2.72 -10.68 -3.35
C GLU A 116 -3.24 -10.84 -4.78
N VAL A 117 -2.32 -10.91 -5.73
CA VAL A 117 -2.61 -11.07 -7.15
C VAL A 117 -1.90 -12.31 -7.67
N THR A 118 -2.57 -13.08 -8.52
CA THR A 118 -1.96 -14.25 -9.16
C THR A 118 -1.35 -13.83 -10.49
N LEU A 119 -0.05 -14.02 -10.64
CA LEU A 119 0.69 -13.76 -11.88
C LEU A 119 0.98 -15.08 -12.60
N GLU A 120 0.90 -15.06 -13.93
CA GLU A 120 1.15 -16.22 -14.78
C GLU A 120 2.32 -15.94 -15.73
N ASP A 121 3.15 -16.96 -16.00
CA ASP A 121 4.23 -16.84 -16.98
C ASP A 121 3.65 -16.71 -18.38
N GLN A 122 3.84 -15.53 -18.98
CA GLN A 122 3.37 -15.20 -20.33
C GLN A 122 4.05 -16.05 -21.42
N ASN A 123 5.16 -16.73 -21.10
CA ASN A 123 5.91 -17.55 -22.04
C ASN A 123 5.53 -19.04 -22.01
N GLU A 124 4.68 -19.49 -21.06
CA GLU A 124 4.31 -20.92 -20.96
C GLU A 124 3.26 -21.37 -22.00
N ASP A 125 2.65 -20.45 -22.74
CA ASP A 125 1.60 -20.73 -23.74
C ASP A 125 2.09 -20.91 -25.20
N GLU A 126 3.41 -20.93 -25.47
CA GLU A 126 3.97 -21.16 -26.83
C GLU A 126 4.44 -22.62 -27.12
#